data_AF-A0A653VKA7-F1
#
_entry.id   AF-A0A653VKA7-F1
#
_cell.length_a   1.000
_cell.length_b   1.000
_cell.length_c   1.000
_cell.angle_alpha   90.00
_cell.angle_beta   90.00
_cell.angle_gamma   90.00
#
_symmetry.space_group_name_H-M   'P 1'
#
loop_
_entity.id
_entity.type
_entity.pdbx_description
1 polymer ?
#
loop_
_entity_poly.entity_id
_entity_poly.type
_entity_poly.pdbx_seq_one_letter_code
_entity_poly.pdbx_strand_id
1 'polypeptide(L)'
;MKTITENQILDEKIRLLKLKKENQFEVLKQQFNETLDSLKPVNIVKETIKDFKNSKEIKNSLLETSLGIAGGYLTRKLIVGESAGIFKKLSATVIQFLVTNFIKNKAEKITSQPVES
;
A
#
# COMPACT_ATOMS: atom_id res chain seq x y z
N MET A 1 -18.84 70.44 -20.37
CA MET A 1 -18.42 69.03 -20.32
C MET A 1 -17.50 68.78 -21.52
N LYS A 2 -16.29 68.23 -21.33
CA LYS A 2 -15.42 67.86 -22.46
C LYS A 2 -16.04 66.65 -23.17
N THR A 3 -16.27 66.75 -24.48
CA THR A 3 -16.76 65.64 -25.30
C THR A 3 -15.60 64.68 -25.57
N ILE A 4 -15.80 63.41 -25.21
CA ILE A 4 -14.83 62.34 -25.49
C ILE A 4 -14.90 62.05 -26.98
N THR A 5 -13.78 62.09 -27.70
CA THR A 5 -13.74 61.79 -29.14
C THR A 5 -13.70 60.29 -29.39
N GLU A 6 -14.16 59.85 -30.56
CA GLU A 6 -14.17 58.43 -30.94
C GLU A 6 -12.77 57.78 -30.85
N ASN A 7 -11.73 58.55 -31.18
CA ASN A 7 -10.33 58.12 -31.04
C ASN A 7 -9.94 57.85 -29.57
N GLN A 8 -10.40 58.69 -28.63
CA GLN A 8 -10.14 58.48 -27.20
C GLN A 8 -10.82 57.20 -26.68
N ILE A 9 -12.04 56.91 -27.15
CA ILE A 9 -12.76 55.68 -26.83
C ILE A 9 -12.01 54.46 -27.39
N LEU A 10 -11.49 54.56 -28.62
CA LEU A 10 -10.72 53.50 -29.25
C LEU A 10 -9.42 53.21 -28.48
N ASP A 11 -8.68 54.25 -28.10
CA ASP A 11 -7.43 54.13 -27.33
C ASP A 11 -7.68 53.49 -25.96
N GLU A 12 -8.76 53.88 -25.29
CA GLU A 12 -9.13 53.30 -24.01
C GLU A 12 -9.50 51.82 -24.14
N LYS A 13 -10.26 51.44 -25.18
CA LYS A 13 -10.57 50.03 -25.47
C LYS A 13 -9.31 49.23 -25.77
N ILE A 14 -8.37 49.78 -26.56
CA ILE A 14 -7.09 49.14 -26.84
C ILE A 14 -6.30 48.94 -25.55
N ARG A 15 -6.25 49.94 -24.67
CA ARG A 15 -5.59 49.84 -23.36
C ARG A 15 -6.20 48.74 -22.51
N LEU A 16 -7.53 48.68 -22.41
CA LEU A 16 -8.24 47.64 -21.65
C LEU A 16 -8.00 46.24 -22.24
N LEU A 17 -8.00 46.10 -23.56
CA LEU A 17 -7.71 44.83 -24.22
C LEU A 17 -6.26 44.37 -24.00
N LYS A 18 -5.30 45.28 -24.00
CA LYS A 18 -3.89 44.97 -23.67
C LYS A 18 -3.76 44.45 -22.24
N LEU A 19 -4.36 45.14 -21.27
CA LEU A 19 -4.38 44.71 -19.87
C LEU A 19 -5.05 43.34 -19.70
N LYS A 20 -6.20 43.12 -20.38
CA LYS A 20 -6.89 41.83 -20.35
C LYS A 20 -6.02 40.72 -20.93
N LYS A 21 -5.38 40.96 -22.08
CA LYS A 21 -4.48 39.99 -22.72
C LYS A 21 -3.32 39.62 -21.81
N GLU A 22 -2.68 40.61 -21.18
CA GLU A 22 -1.56 40.39 -20.29
C GLU A 22 -1.97 39.57 -19.05
N ASN A 23 -3.10 39.92 -18.44
CA ASN A 23 -3.65 39.14 -17.33
C ASN A 23 -3.98 37.69 -17.74
N GLN A 24 -4.63 37.50 -18.90
CA GLN A 24 -4.94 36.16 -19.42
C GLN A 24 -3.67 35.35 -19.71
N PHE A 25 -2.60 36.00 -20.17
CA PHE A 25 -1.33 35.34 -20.44
C PHE A 25 -0.66 34.86 -19.16
N GLU A 26 -0.68 35.67 -18.09
CA GLU A 26 -0.16 35.25 -16.79
C GLU A 26 -0.96 34.10 -16.18
N VAL A 27 -2.30 34.15 -16.26
CA VAL A 27 -3.16 33.02 -15.84
C VAL A 27 -2.83 31.75 -16.64
N LEU A 28 -2.61 31.87 -17.94
CA LEU A 28 -2.25 30.72 -18.79
C LEU A 28 -0.90 30.12 -18.39
N LYS A 29 0.12 30.95 -18.11
CA LYS A 29 1.41 30.47 -17.60
C LYS A 29 1.27 29.74 -16.28
N GLN A 30 0.46 30.28 -15.37
CA GLN A 30 0.21 29.64 -14.09
C GLN A 30 -0.44 28.27 -14.27
N GLN A 31 -1.52 28.18 -15.05
CA GLN A 31 -2.20 26.90 -15.33
C GLN A 31 -1.29 25.91 -16.05
N PHE A 32 -0.43 26.39 -16.95
CA PHE A 32 0.55 25.53 -17.62
C PHE A 32 1.53 24.91 -16.63
N ASN A 33 2.06 25.71 -15.70
CA ASN A 33 2.96 25.22 -14.65
C ASN A 33 2.25 24.24 -13.71
N GLU A 34 1.02 24.55 -13.29
CA GLU A 34 0.21 23.65 -12.45
C GLU A 34 -0.10 22.33 -13.17
N THR A 35 -0.41 22.39 -14.46
CA THR A 35 -0.65 21.20 -15.29
C THR A 35 0.62 20.35 -15.40
N LEU A 36 1.76 20.97 -15.72
CA LEU A 36 3.05 20.27 -15.75
C LEU A 36 3.40 19.65 -14.39
N ASP A 37 3.12 20.35 -13.30
CA ASP A 37 3.34 19.82 -11.96
C ASP A 37 2.42 18.61 -11.71
N SER A 38 1.13 18.69 -12.04
CA SER A 38 0.18 17.57 -11.88
C SER A 38 0.56 16.32 -12.67
N LEU A 39 1.18 16.50 -13.84
CA LEU A 39 1.64 15.40 -14.70
C LEU A 39 2.97 14.79 -14.25
N LYS A 40 3.63 15.37 -13.24
CA LYS A 40 4.82 14.73 -12.64
C LYS A 40 4.43 13.39 -12.04
N PRO A 41 5.19 12.32 -12.28
CA PRO A 41 4.87 10.98 -11.77
C PRO A 41 4.62 10.94 -10.25
N VAL A 42 5.37 11.74 -9.49
CA VAL A 42 5.21 11.86 -8.03
C VAL A 42 3.82 12.38 -7.66
N ASN A 43 3.30 13.38 -8.37
CA ASN A 43 1.99 13.96 -8.12
C ASN A 43 0.85 13.05 -8.60
N ILE A 44 1.04 12.34 -9.71
CA ILE A 44 0.10 11.30 -10.17
C ILE A 44 -0.03 10.20 -9.12
N VAL A 45 1.10 9.67 -8.61
CA VAL A 45 1.09 8.65 -7.56
C VAL A 45 0.45 9.20 -6.28
N LYS A 46 0.74 10.45 -5.92
CA LYS A 46 0.17 11.09 -4.72
C LYS A 46 -1.35 11.24 -4.80
N GLU A 47 -1.89 11.74 -5.91
CA GLU A 47 -3.35 11.85 -6.11
C GLU A 47 -3.99 10.46 -6.19
N THR A 48 -3.35 9.50 -6.86
CA THR A 48 -3.81 8.10 -6.89
C THR A 48 -3.89 7.51 -5.47
N ILE A 49 -2.84 7.65 -4.65
CA ILE A 49 -2.86 7.15 -3.25
C ILE A 49 -3.93 7.84 -2.41
N LYS A 50 -4.14 9.15 -2.61
CA LYS A 50 -5.15 9.93 -1.91
C LYS A 50 -6.57 9.47 -2.26
N ASP A 51 -6.83 9.19 -3.53
CA ASP A 51 -8.10 8.62 -4.00
C ASP A 51 -8.30 7.20 -3.48
N PHE A 52 -7.23 6.39 -3.45
CA PHE A 52 -7.23 5.03 -2.94
C PHE A 52 -7.50 4.97 -1.42
N LYS A 53 -7.06 5.98 -0.66
CA LYS A 53 -7.34 6.08 0.79
C LYS A 53 -8.82 6.33 1.09
N ASN A 54 -9.60 6.83 0.13
CA ASN A 54 -11.02 7.15 0.36
C ASN A 54 -11.96 5.98 0.07
N SER A 55 -11.53 4.93 -0.63
CA SER A 55 -12.36 3.76 -0.89
C SER A 55 -12.15 2.66 0.18
N LYS A 56 -13.26 2.13 0.70
CA LYS A 56 -13.23 1.04 1.71
C LYS A 56 -12.68 -0.26 1.13
N GLU A 57 -13.00 -0.54 -0.14
CA GLU A 57 -12.60 -1.78 -0.84
C GLU A 57 -11.09 -1.88 -1.03
N ILE A 58 -10.42 -0.77 -1.36
CA ILE A 58 -8.96 -0.74 -1.55
C ILE A 58 -8.21 -0.83 -0.21
N LYS A 59 -8.77 -0.30 0.88
CA LYS A 59 -8.18 -0.50 2.22
C LYS A 59 -8.12 -1.98 2.57
N ASN A 60 -9.18 -2.73 2.28
CA ASN A 60 -9.21 -4.17 2.51
C ASN A 60 -8.19 -4.89 1.63
N SER A 61 -8.11 -4.57 0.33
CA SER A 61 -7.14 -5.21 -0.57
C SER A 61 -5.68 -4.88 -0.23
N LEU A 62 -5.38 -3.66 0.24
CA LEU A 62 -4.04 -3.28 0.71
C LEU A 62 -3.68 -3.98 2.03
N LEU A 63 -4.63 -4.13 2.95
CA LEU A 63 -4.43 -4.91 4.17
C LEU A 63 -4.18 -6.37 3.84
N GLU A 64 -4.98 -6.99 2.97
CA GLU A 64 -4.79 -8.38 2.54
C GLU A 64 -3.44 -8.57 1.83
N THR A 65 -3.06 -7.65 0.94
CA THR A 65 -1.77 -7.70 0.23
C THR A 65 -0.60 -7.53 1.19
N SER A 66 -0.67 -6.58 2.12
CA SER A 66 0.38 -6.36 3.12
C SER A 66 0.51 -7.53 4.10
N LEU A 67 -0.61 -8.14 4.50
CA LEU A 67 -0.62 -9.38 5.28
C LEU A 67 -0.04 -10.55 4.50
N GLY A 68 -0.32 -10.66 3.19
CA GLY A 68 0.27 -11.67 2.32
C GLY A 68 1.78 -11.52 2.17
N ILE A 69 2.27 -10.28 1.99
CA ILE A 69 3.71 -9.99 1.89
C ILE A 69 4.41 -10.22 3.22
N ALA A 70 3.88 -9.66 4.31
CA ALA A 70 4.44 -9.82 5.65
C ALA A 70 4.40 -11.28 6.09
N GLY A 71 3.26 -11.94 5.89
CA GLY A 71 3.05 -13.36 6.15
C GLY A 71 3.99 -14.22 5.33
N GLY A 72 4.15 -13.96 4.02
CA GLY A 72 5.09 -14.66 3.15
C GLY A 72 6.56 -14.47 3.56
N TYR A 73 6.94 -13.26 3.98
CA TYR A 73 8.28 -12.97 4.50
C TYR A 73 8.56 -13.70 5.83
N LEU A 74 7.60 -13.65 6.77
CA LEU A 74 7.70 -14.37 8.04
C LEU A 74 7.75 -15.89 7.80
N THR A 75 6.90 -16.40 6.91
CA THR A 75 6.87 -17.81 6.51
C THR A 75 8.20 -18.23 5.91
N ARG A 76 8.77 -17.45 4.97
CA ARG A 76 10.10 -17.72 4.41
C ARG A 76 11.17 -17.72 5.49
N LYS A 77 11.13 -16.78 6.44
CA LYS A 77 12.10 -16.69 7.53
C LYS A 77 12.00 -17.89 8.48
N LEU A 78 10.79 -18.33 8.81
CA LEU A 78 10.54 -19.42 9.76
C LEU A 78 10.67 -20.82 9.15
N ILE A 79 10.28 -20.99 7.88
CA ILE A 79 10.20 -22.30 7.20
C ILE A 79 11.38 -22.56 6.27
N VAL A 80 11.95 -21.53 5.62
CA VAL A 80 12.97 -21.70 4.57
C VAL A 80 14.37 -21.19 5.00
N GLY A 81 14.47 -20.28 5.97
CA GLY A 81 15.76 -19.76 6.50
C GLY A 81 16.41 -20.61 7.60
N GLU A 82 17.50 -20.13 8.23
CA GLU A 82 18.21 -20.80 9.36
C GLU A 82 17.27 -21.28 10.49
N SER A 83 16.17 -20.56 10.72
CA SER A 83 15.13 -20.87 11.70
C SER A 83 14.29 -22.12 11.36
N ALA A 84 14.35 -22.64 10.12
CA ALA A 84 13.71 -23.89 9.73
C ALA A 84 14.20 -25.08 10.57
N GLY A 85 15.48 -25.05 10.97
CA GLY A 85 16.06 -26.04 11.88
C GLY A 85 15.39 -26.04 13.27
N ILE A 86 14.98 -24.87 13.76
CA ILE A 86 14.30 -24.72 15.05
C ILE A 86 12.87 -25.26 14.96
N PHE A 87 12.13 -24.90 13.91
CA PHE A 87 10.77 -25.39 13.70
C PHE A 87 10.73 -26.91 13.50
N LYS A 88 11.67 -27.47 12.72
CA LYS A 88 11.80 -28.92 12.52
C LYS A 88 12.14 -29.67 13.81
N LYS A 89 13.01 -29.11 14.66
CA LYS A 89 13.32 -29.69 15.98
C LYS A 89 12.12 -29.66 16.91
N LEU A 90 11.36 -28.57 16.91
CA LEU A 90 10.16 -28.45 17.74
C LEU A 90 9.09 -29.47 17.32
N SER A 91 8.80 -29.57 16.02
CA SER A 91 7.82 -30.54 15.52
C SER A 91 8.26 -31.98 15.75
N ALA A 92 9.55 -32.30 15.53
CA ALA A 92 10.10 -33.61 15.84
C ALA A 92 9.98 -33.96 17.33
N THR A 93 10.22 -33.00 18.23
CA THR A 93 10.08 -33.20 19.68
C THR A 93 8.64 -33.50 20.08
N VAL A 94 7.67 -32.78 19.51
CA VAL A 94 6.25 -33.04 19.78
C VAL A 94 5.84 -34.41 19.26
N ILE A 95 6.23 -34.78 18.04
CA ILE A 95 5.94 -36.11 17.46
C ILE A 95 6.57 -37.19 18.34
N GLN A 96 7.83 -37.02 18.73
CA GLN A 96 8.53 -37.98 19.58
C GLN A 96 7.85 -38.13 20.94
N PHE A 97 7.39 -37.04 21.55
CA PHE A 97 6.67 -37.07 22.81
C PHE A 97 5.34 -37.84 22.70
N LEU A 98 4.55 -37.57 21.66
CA LEU A 98 3.28 -38.25 21.40
C LEU A 98 3.48 -39.76 21.17
N VAL A 99 4.43 -40.13 20.32
CA VAL A 99 4.75 -41.54 20.03
C VAL A 99 5.28 -42.23 21.29
N THR A 100 6.15 -41.57 22.05
CA THR A 100 6.70 -42.13 23.29
C THR A 100 5.62 -42.37 24.33
N ASN A 101 4.70 -41.43 24.55
CA ASN A 101 3.57 -41.63 25.46
C ASN A 101 2.62 -42.72 24.98
N PHE A 102 2.35 -42.80 23.67
CA PHE A 102 1.49 -43.85 23.12
C PHE A 102 2.10 -45.25 23.30
N ILE A 103 3.40 -45.40 23.03
CA ILE A 103 4.12 -46.67 23.21
C ILE A 103 4.23 -47.02 24.70
N LYS A 104 4.53 -46.06 25.59
CA LYS A 104 4.56 -46.29 27.04
C LYS A 104 3.22 -46.82 27.55
N ASN A 105 2.11 -46.17 27.18
CA ASN A 105 0.78 -46.61 27.59
C ASN A 105 0.42 -48.01 27.05
N LYS A 106 0.93 -48.38 25.86
CA LYS A 106 0.74 -49.73 25.29
C LYS A 106 1.64 -50.77 25.96
N ALA A 107 2.90 -50.44 26.24
CA ALA A 107 3.86 -51.33 26.89
C ALA A 107 3.43 -51.62 28.33
N GLU A 108 3.00 -50.60 29.07
CA GLU A 108 2.48 -50.75 30.43
C GLU A 108 1.26 -51.69 30.47
N LYS A 109 0.42 -51.68 29.42
CA LYS A 109 -0.72 -52.60 29.25
C LYS A 109 -0.33 -54.04 28.87
N ILE A 110 0.85 -54.25 28.27
CA ILE A 110 1.34 -55.58 27.87
C ILE A 110 2.14 -56.23 29.02
N THR A 111 2.87 -55.45 29.81
CA THR A 111 3.66 -55.94 30.97
C THR A 111 2.81 -56.17 32.22
N SER A 112 1.57 -55.70 32.26
CA SER A 112 0.61 -55.93 33.36
C SER A 112 -0.37 -57.08 33.11
N GLN A 113 -0.21 -57.86 32.03
CA GLN A 113 -0.85 -59.17 31.92
C GLN A 113 0.07 -60.24 32.53
N PRO A 114 -0.43 -61.08 33.48
CA PRO A 114 0.39 -62.11 34.08
C PRO A 114 0.76 -63.15 33.01
N VAL A 115 2.03 -63.50 32.96
CA VAL A 115 2.51 -64.69 32.23
C VAL A 115 2.00 -65.89 33.03
N GLU A 116 0.87 -66.47 32.63
CA GLU A 116 0.45 -67.79 33.08
C GLU A 116 1.33 -68.84 32.39
N SER A 117 2.21 -69.44 33.19
CA SER A 117 2.94 -70.69 32.96
C SER A 117 2.05 -71.90 33.16
#